data_AF-A0A061IHK8-F1
#
_entry.id   AF-A0A061IHK8-F1
#
_cell.length_a   1.000
_cell.length_b   1.000
_cell.length_c   1.000
_cell.angle_alpha   90.00
_cell.angle_beta   90.00
_cell.angle_gamma   90.00
#
_symmetry.space_group_name_H-M   'P 1'
#
loop_
_entity.id
_entity.type
_entity.pdbx_description
1 polymer ?
#
loop_
_entity_poly.entity_id
_entity_poly.type
_entity_poly.pdbx_seq_one_letter_code
_entity_poly.pdbx_strand_id
1 'polypeptide(L)'
;MMADELFSSQTDLDSDSELDKAVTQISVDLVDDYPASDPRWAESVPQEAPGLSNTSLIILHQLEDKMKAHCLLVDFLHQVGLFRRLGSYPIRGTPMTTRLLLCEHAEKLSAAITLKNHHSRLPDLVNAAILLALNKRECEVPTSLTPADVFFREVSQVDTICECLLEHEEQVLRDVSLDSQEWAEVAIHVNTVLKVPHHDSGVSKPYSFVDFTATSGPSGIRTAIMRQHGIILQMVYPQADSNLRSIVMEQLVALIDCFLDSYVSQLKSIEKSSDQERYSNLEVEYLQKRSELLSPLLTLGQYPWAASLAEKYCDFDILVQMCEQTDNQSRLQRYMTQFADQNFSDFLFRWYLEKGKRGKLLSQPISHHGQLANFLQAHEHLSWLHEINSQELEKAHTTLLGLANMETRYFAKKKTLLGLSKLAALASDLSEDTLQEKIEAMAEQERFLLHQETLPEQLLTERQLSLSAMPVLTAPQLISLYICEENRRANEYDFKKALDLLEYIDEEEDVSIDDLKLEILCRALQRDDWSSSDGKDDPIEVSKDSVFVKILQKLIKDGIQLSEYLPEVKDLLQADQLGSLKSNPYFEFVLKANYEYYVQGQI
;
A
#
# COMPACT_ATOMS: atom_id res chain seq x y z
N MET A 1 -59.35 -8.57 12.83
CA MET A 1 -59.71 -10.00 12.91
C MET A 1 -60.25 -10.49 11.56
N MET A 2 -59.46 -10.35 10.47
CA MET A 2 -59.79 -10.94 9.14
C MET A 2 -58.56 -11.27 8.27
N ALA A 3 -57.32 -10.96 8.67
CA ALA A 3 -56.10 -11.37 7.94
C ALA A 3 -55.34 -12.51 8.65
N ASP A 4 -55.39 -12.57 9.99
CA ASP A 4 -54.75 -13.64 10.79
C ASP A 4 -55.37 -15.03 10.57
N GLU A 5 -56.61 -15.11 10.06
CA GLU A 5 -57.27 -16.37 9.72
C GLU A 5 -56.94 -16.87 8.29
N LEU A 6 -56.53 -15.99 7.38
CA LEU A 6 -56.18 -16.35 5.99
C LEU A 6 -54.70 -16.76 5.85
N PHE A 7 -53.82 -16.20 6.67
CA PHE A 7 -52.41 -16.57 6.71
C PHE A 7 -52.11 -17.18 8.08
N SER A 8 -52.43 -18.47 8.23
CA SER A 8 -52.24 -19.19 9.49
C SER A 8 -50.82 -19.00 10.05
N SER A 9 -50.73 -18.94 11.39
CA SER A 9 -49.49 -18.87 12.15
C SER A 9 -48.74 -20.21 12.23
N GLN A 10 -49.05 -21.15 11.33
CA GLN A 10 -48.35 -22.41 11.20
C GLN A 10 -47.30 -22.29 10.10
N THR A 11 -46.07 -22.53 10.53
CA THR A 11 -44.82 -22.48 9.78
C THR A 11 -44.78 -23.58 8.71
N ASP A 12 -45.38 -23.33 7.56
CA ASP A 12 -45.11 -24.09 6.33
C ASP A 12 -44.17 -23.26 5.46
N LEU A 13 -42.92 -23.71 5.32
CA LEU A 13 -41.86 -23.09 4.50
C LEU A 13 -42.30 -22.83 3.04
N ASP A 14 -43.30 -23.57 2.54
CA ASP A 14 -43.86 -23.41 1.20
C ASP A 14 -44.83 -22.23 1.10
N SER A 15 -45.54 -21.88 2.18
CA SER A 15 -46.55 -20.80 2.21
C SER A 15 -45.92 -19.40 2.12
N ASP A 16 -44.72 -19.23 2.65
CA ASP A 16 -43.99 -17.96 2.56
C ASP A 16 -43.47 -17.73 1.12
N SER A 17 -43.22 -18.79 0.34
CA SER A 17 -42.84 -18.70 -1.08
C SER A 17 -44.00 -18.27 -1.99
N GLU A 18 -45.22 -18.72 -1.69
CA GLU A 18 -46.44 -18.31 -2.39
C GLU A 18 -46.83 -16.88 -2.03
N LEU A 19 -46.64 -16.47 -0.78
CA LEU A 19 -46.81 -15.09 -0.33
C LEU A 19 -45.83 -14.16 -1.04
N ASP A 20 -44.54 -14.53 -1.08
CA ASP A 20 -43.51 -13.79 -1.80
C ASP A 20 -43.85 -13.65 -3.29
N LYS A 21 -44.27 -14.76 -3.93
CA LYS A 21 -44.70 -14.75 -5.34
C LYS A 21 -45.91 -13.84 -5.58
N ALA A 22 -46.92 -13.88 -4.71
CA ALA A 22 -48.11 -13.05 -4.83
C ALA A 22 -47.79 -11.57 -4.64
N VAL A 23 -46.97 -11.22 -3.65
CA VAL A 23 -46.55 -9.84 -3.39
C VAL A 23 -45.68 -9.30 -4.53
N THR A 24 -44.76 -10.12 -5.06
CA THR A 24 -43.98 -9.77 -6.26
C THR A 24 -44.88 -9.54 -7.46
N GLN A 25 -45.82 -10.43 -7.75
CA GLN A 25 -46.71 -10.31 -8.89
C GLN A 25 -47.59 -9.05 -8.76
N ILE A 26 -48.20 -8.82 -7.59
CA ILE A 26 -49.02 -7.63 -7.34
C ILE A 26 -48.19 -6.35 -7.51
N SER A 27 -46.94 -6.34 -7.05
CA SER A 27 -46.06 -5.18 -7.20
C SER A 27 -45.71 -4.91 -8.66
N VAL A 28 -45.40 -5.95 -9.45
CA VAL A 28 -45.13 -5.82 -10.89
C VAL A 28 -46.39 -5.34 -11.63
N ASP A 29 -47.53 -5.96 -11.36
CA ASP A 29 -48.81 -5.61 -12.00
C ASP A 29 -49.21 -4.17 -11.69
N LEU A 30 -48.94 -3.68 -10.48
CA LEU A 30 -49.20 -2.30 -10.07
C LEU A 30 -48.27 -1.29 -10.76
N VAL A 31 -47.00 -1.65 -10.91
CA VAL A 31 -45.98 -0.78 -11.51
C VAL A 31 -46.16 -0.71 -13.03
N ASP A 32 -46.52 -1.83 -13.66
CA ASP A 32 -46.72 -1.97 -15.10
C ASP A 32 -48.19 -1.85 -15.54
N ASP A 33 -49.07 -1.36 -14.64
CA ASP A 33 -50.52 -1.29 -14.88
C ASP A 33 -50.89 -0.46 -16.10
N TYR A 34 -51.97 -0.87 -16.77
CA TYR A 34 -52.55 -0.19 -17.92
C TYR A 34 -53.41 0.99 -17.45
N PRO A 35 -53.35 2.14 -18.14
CA PRO A 35 -54.24 3.25 -17.80
C PRO A 35 -55.68 2.92 -18.20
N ALA A 36 -56.49 2.45 -17.24
CA ALA A 36 -57.87 2.01 -17.46
C ALA A 36 -58.81 3.10 -18.02
N SER A 37 -58.45 4.38 -17.85
CA SER A 37 -59.23 5.54 -18.31
C SER A 37 -58.91 5.99 -19.74
N ASP A 38 -57.84 5.49 -20.37
CA ASP A 38 -57.41 5.94 -21.70
C ASP A 38 -57.95 4.99 -22.81
N PRO A 39 -58.89 5.45 -23.66
CA PRO A 39 -59.50 4.61 -24.69
C PRO A 39 -58.53 4.14 -25.78
N ARG A 40 -57.35 4.78 -25.91
CA ARG A 40 -56.31 4.37 -26.86
C ARG A 40 -55.68 3.01 -26.53
N TRP A 41 -55.85 2.55 -25.29
CA TRP A 41 -55.35 1.28 -24.81
C TRP A 41 -56.36 0.13 -24.91
N ALA A 42 -57.61 0.41 -25.35
CA ALA A 42 -58.69 -0.56 -25.36
C ALA A 42 -58.42 -1.82 -26.20
N GLU A 43 -57.58 -1.74 -27.24
CA GLU A 43 -57.17 -2.88 -28.07
C GLU A 43 -56.00 -3.67 -27.46
N SER A 44 -55.26 -3.07 -26.53
CA SER A 44 -54.01 -3.60 -25.96
C SER A 44 -54.16 -4.17 -24.55
N VAL A 45 -55.32 -4.01 -23.91
CA VAL A 45 -55.61 -4.56 -22.57
C VAL A 45 -56.04 -6.03 -22.70
N PRO A 46 -55.36 -6.98 -22.03
CA PRO A 46 -55.81 -8.37 -21.97
C PRO A 46 -57.21 -8.48 -21.34
N GLN A 47 -58.10 -9.29 -21.92
CA GLN A 47 -59.51 -9.45 -21.48
C GLN A 47 -59.69 -9.92 -20.02
N GLU A 48 -58.62 -10.31 -19.32
CA GLU A 48 -58.63 -10.84 -17.95
C GLU A 48 -57.95 -9.93 -16.91
N ALA A 49 -57.48 -8.73 -17.27
CA ALA A 49 -56.82 -7.83 -16.32
C ALA A 49 -57.85 -7.14 -15.39
N PRO A 50 -57.78 -7.33 -14.05
CA PRO A 50 -58.61 -6.58 -13.12
C PRO A 50 -58.14 -5.12 -13.08
N GLY A 51 -58.84 -4.23 -13.78
CA GLY A 51 -58.52 -2.80 -13.79
C GLY A 51 -58.60 -2.20 -12.38
N LEU A 52 -57.45 -1.88 -11.79
CA LEU A 52 -57.34 -1.20 -10.50
C LEU A 52 -57.55 0.31 -10.69
N SER A 53 -58.81 0.74 -10.73
CA SER A 53 -59.26 2.13 -10.53
C SER A 53 -58.81 3.20 -11.55
N ASN A 54 -59.51 4.35 -11.50
CA ASN A 54 -59.42 5.46 -12.46
C ASN A 54 -58.02 6.12 -12.46
N THR A 55 -57.13 5.68 -13.33
CA THR A 55 -55.84 6.36 -13.57
C THR A 55 -56.06 7.65 -14.36
N SER A 56 -55.40 8.73 -13.96
CA SER A 56 -55.42 10.02 -14.67
C SER A 56 -55.02 9.89 -16.15
N LEU A 57 -55.48 10.77 -17.05
CA LEU A 57 -55.15 10.72 -18.50
C LEU A 57 -53.75 11.25 -18.84
N ILE A 58 -53.10 11.93 -17.90
CA ILE A 58 -51.77 12.52 -18.07
C ILE A 58 -50.72 11.56 -17.50
N ILE A 59 -49.75 11.14 -18.32
CA ILE A 59 -48.66 10.20 -17.95
C ILE A 59 -48.01 10.54 -16.60
N LEU A 60 -47.73 11.82 -16.34
CA LEU A 60 -47.12 12.25 -15.09
C LEU A 60 -48.00 11.93 -13.87
N HIS A 61 -49.30 12.23 -13.95
CA HIS A 61 -50.24 11.91 -12.88
C HIS A 61 -50.46 10.40 -12.77
N GLN A 62 -50.39 9.64 -13.87
CA GLN A 62 -50.41 8.18 -13.83
C GLN A 62 -49.24 7.61 -13.02
N LEU A 63 -48.02 8.11 -13.24
CA LEU A 63 -46.83 7.69 -12.50
C LEU A 63 -46.93 8.09 -11.01
N GLU A 64 -47.46 9.27 -10.70
CA GLU A 64 -47.73 9.69 -9.31
C GLU A 64 -48.81 8.84 -8.63
N ASP A 65 -49.86 8.46 -9.35
CA ASP A 65 -50.93 7.62 -8.83
C ASP A 65 -50.43 6.18 -8.61
N LYS A 66 -49.58 5.65 -9.51
CA LYS A 66 -48.85 4.39 -9.32
C LYS A 66 -47.94 4.43 -8.09
N MET A 67 -47.21 5.54 -7.88
CA MET A 67 -46.40 5.73 -6.68
C MET A 67 -47.23 5.71 -5.40
N LYS A 68 -48.37 6.42 -5.37
CA LYS A 68 -49.27 6.43 -4.21
C LYS A 68 -49.85 5.03 -3.95
N ALA A 69 -50.26 4.32 -5.00
CA ALA A 69 -50.76 2.95 -4.89
C ALA A 69 -49.68 2.02 -4.33
N HIS A 70 -48.43 2.17 -4.78
CA HIS A 70 -47.30 1.39 -4.27
C HIS A 70 -47.03 1.70 -2.79
N CYS A 71 -47.07 2.97 -2.37
CA CYS A 71 -46.96 3.34 -0.96
C CYS A 71 -48.08 2.72 -0.11
N LEU A 72 -49.33 2.74 -0.60
CA LEU A 72 -50.45 2.12 0.10
C LEU A 72 -50.31 0.59 0.22
N LEU A 73 -49.76 -0.07 -0.81
CA LEU A 73 -49.43 -1.50 -0.76
C LEU A 73 -48.39 -1.77 0.32
N VAL A 74 -47.32 -0.97 0.36
CA VAL A 74 -46.27 -1.11 1.37
C VAL A 74 -46.81 -0.82 2.78
N ASP A 75 -47.60 0.22 2.97
CA ASP A 75 -48.23 0.54 4.25
C ASP A 75 -49.18 -0.57 4.71
N PHE A 76 -49.94 -1.17 3.79
CA PHE A 76 -50.77 -2.33 4.07
C PHE A 76 -49.93 -3.52 4.55
N LEU A 77 -48.83 -3.84 3.86
CA LEU A 77 -47.91 -4.92 4.26
C LEU A 77 -47.30 -4.68 5.65
N HIS A 78 -47.03 -3.43 6.01
CA HIS A 78 -46.55 -3.05 7.35
C HIS A 78 -47.66 -3.19 8.41
N GLN A 79 -48.86 -2.66 8.15
CA GLN A 79 -49.98 -2.69 9.09
C GLN A 79 -50.48 -4.11 9.37
N VAL A 80 -50.43 -5.00 8.38
CA VAL A 80 -50.84 -6.41 8.51
C VAL A 80 -49.70 -7.29 9.04
N GLY A 81 -48.47 -6.75 9.17
CA GLY A 81 -47.32 -7.48 9.71
C GLY A 81 -46.70 -8.51 8.74
N LEU A 82 -47.20 -8.60 7.50
CA LEU A 82 -46.68 -9.49 6.46
C LEU A 82 -45.28 -9.07 5.98
N PHE A 83 -44.93 -7.79 6.13
CA PHE A 83 -43.62 -7.28 5.70
C PHE A 83 -42.44 -8.04 6.34
N ARG A 84 -42.57 -8.47 7.61
CA ARG A 84 -41.53 -9.24 8.32
C ARG A 84 -41.45 -10.72 7.92
N ARG A 85 -42.46 -11.25 7.24
CA ARG A 85 -42.53 -12.64 6.77
C ARG A 85 -41.99 -12.82 5.36
N LEU A 86 -41.88 -11.74 4.59
CA LEU A 86 -41.31 -11.77 3.24
C LEU A 86 -39.87 -12.28 3.25
N GLY A 87 -39.60 -13.28 2.43
CA GLY A 87 -38.33 -13.97 2.27
C GLY A 87 -37.65 -13.57 0.96
N SER A 88 -37.23 -14.56 0.18
CA SER A 88 -36.52 -14.36 -1.09
C SER A 88 -37.21 -15.08 -2.23
N TYR A 89 -37.42 -14.36 -3.34
CA TYR A 89 -37.98 -14.90 -4.57
C TYR A 89 -36.96 -14.76 -5.72
N PRO A 90 -36.80 -15.77 -6.60
CA PRO A 90 -35.91 -15.65 -7.75
C PRO A 90 -36.49 -14.67 -8.77
N ILE A 91 -35.81 -13.53 -8.94
CA ILE A 91 -36.17 -12.51 -9.93
C ILE A 91 -35.01 -12.43 -10.91
N ARG A 92 -35.31 -12.55 -12.22
CA ARG A 92 -34.30 -12.56 -13.29
C ARG A 92 -33.18 -13.63 -13.11
N GLY A 93 -33.49 -14.75 -12.46
CA GLY A 93 -32.56 -15.88 -12.27
C GLY A 93 -31.66 -15.80 -11.03
N THR A 94 -31.74 -14.72 -10.25
CA THR A 94 -31.02 -14.56 -8.97
C THR A 94 -31.98 -14.48 -7.79
N PRO A 95 -31.69 -15.11 -6.64
CA PRO A 95 -32.53 -14.99 -5.45
C PRO A 95 -32.45 -13.56 -4.92
N MET A 96 -33.58 -12.84 -4.94
CA MET A 96 -33.69 -11.48 -4.43
C MET A 96 -34.72 -11.44 -3.31
N THR A 97 -34.41 -10.75 -2.21
CA THR A 97 -35.37 -10.56 -1.12
C THR A 97 -36.55 -9.74 -1.62
N THR A 98 -37.78 -10.21 -1.43
CA THR A 98 -39.01 -9.55 -1.92
C THR A 98 -39.14 -8.12 -1.42
N ARG A 99 -38.61 -7.82 -0.23
CA ARG A 99 -38.54 -6.46 0.34
C ARG A 99 -37.69 -5.51 -0.48
N LEU A 100 -36.58 -6.00 -1.03
CA LEU A 100 -35.66 -5.20 -1.85
C LEU A 100 -36.30 -4.86 -3.20
N LEU A 101 -37.06 -5.80 -3.76
CA LEU A 101 -37.81 -5.57 -4.99
C LEU A 101 -38.83 -4.44 -4.84
N LEU A 102 -39.59 -4.43 -3.74
CA LEU A 102 -40.57 -3.37 -3.49
C LEU A 102 -39.89 -1.99 -3.42
N CYS A 103 -38.73 -1.92 -2.78
CA CYS A 103 -37.95 -0.69 -2.74
C CYS A 103 -37.38 -0.31 -4.12
N GLU A 104 -36.88 -1.28 -4.90
CA GLU A 104 -36.41 -1.06 -6.29
C GLU A 104 -37.54 -0.50 -7.17
N HIS A 105 -38.76 -1.05 -7.05
CA HIS A 105 -39.92 -0.57 -7.80
C HIS A 105 -40.31 0.87 -7.41
N ALA A 106 -40.24 1.22 -6.12
CA ALA A 106 -40.44 2.59 -5.67
C ALA A 106 -39.36 3.53 -6.27
N GLU A 107 -38.10 3.12 -6.29
CA GLU A 107 -37.02 3.91 -6.88
C GLU A 107 -37.20 4.06 -8.40
N LYS A 108 -37.56 3.00 -9.13
CA LYS A 108 -37.88 3.05 -10.56
C LYS A 108 -39.06 3.97 -10.88
N LEU A 109 -40.12 3.93 -10.07
CA LEU A 109 -41.25 4.86 -10.21
C LEU A 109 -40.81 6.31 -10.00
N SER A 110 -39.99 6.57 -8.99
CA SER A 110 -39.45 7.92 -8.75
C SER A 110 -38.53 8.39 -9.88
N ALA A 111 -37.74 7.47 -10.44
CA ALA A 111 -36.87 7.72 -11.58
C ALA A 111 -37.69 8.01 -12.85
N ALA A 112 -38.77 7.26 -13.09
CA ALA A 112 -39.68 7.48 -14.20
C ALA A 112 -40.39 8.84 -14.11
N ILE A 113 -40.82 9.27 -12.91
CA ILE A 113 -41.41 10.61 -12.70
C ILE A 113 -40.38 11.70 -13.04
N THR A 114 -39.16 11.56 -12.54
CA THR A 114 -38.07 12.51 -12.80
C THR A 114 -37.73 12.55 -14.30
N LEU A 115 -37.60 11.38 -14.94
CA LEU A 115 -37.37 11.26 -16.38
C LEU A 115 -38.50 11.93 -17.19
N LYS A 116 -39.76 11.78 -16.77
CA LYS A 116 -40.89 12.43 -17.43
C LYS A 116 -40.86 13.95 -17.30
N ASN A 117 -40.42 14.46 -16.14
CA ASN A 117 -40.17 15.88 -15.95
C ASN A 117 -39.06 16.38 -16.88
N HIS A 118 -37.98 15.62 -17.07
CA HIS A 118 -36.93 15.96 -18.02
C HIS A 118 -37.39 15.87 -19.48
N HIS A 119 -38.22 14.88 -19.84
CA HIS A 119 -38.84 14.78 -21.16
C HIS A 119 -39.66 16.04 -21.53
N SER A 120 -40.27 16.73 -20.56
CA SER A 120 -40.97 18.00 -20.83
C SER A 120 -40.03 19.15 -21.22
N ARG A 121 -38.76 19.07 -20.81
CA ARG A 121 -37.73 20.08 -21.08
C ARG A 121 -36.88 19.74 -22.29
N LEU A 122 -36.64 18.44 -22.53
CA LEU A 122 -35.73 17.91 -23.54
C LEU A 122 -36.40 16.77 -24.32
N PRO A 123 -37.42 17.06 -25.14
CA PRO A 123 -38.22 16.03 -25.80
C PRO A 123 -37.43 15.25 -26.85
N ASP A 124 -36.53 15.89 -27.60
CA ASP A 124 -35.88 15.26 -28.76
C ASP A 124 -34.90 14.15 -28.32
N LEU A 125 -34.04 14.45 -27.35
CA LEU A 125 -33.07 13.49 -26.79
C LEU A 125 -33.78 12.29 -26.14
N VAL A 126 -34.78 12.55 -25.30
CA VAL A 126 -35.46 11.49 -24.54
C VAL A 126 -36.33 10.63 -25.47
N ASN A 127 -36.99 11.20 -26.48
CA ASN A 127 -37.75 10.41 -27.44
C ASN A 127 -36.86 9.52 -28.32
N ALA A 128 -35.69 10.01 -28.74
CA ALA A 128 -34.72 9.19 -29.46
C ALA A 128 -34.24 8.00 -28.63
N ALA A 129 -33.92 8.22 -27.35
CA ALA A 129 -33.53 7.15 -26.44
C ALA A 129 -34.67 6.17 -26.14
N ILE A 130 -35.91 6.65 -26.01
CA ILE A 130 -37.10 5.80 -25.83
C ILE A 130 -37.32 4.90 -27.05
N LEU A 131 -37.19 5.43 -28.27
CA LEU A 131 -37.32 4.64 -29.49
C LEU A 131 -36.25 3.54 -29.58
N LEU A 132 -34.99 3.86 -29.22
CA LEU A 132 -33.92 2.87 -29.16
C LEU A 132 -34.21 1.79 -28.10
N ALA A 133 -34.72 2.17 -26.94
CA ALA A 133 -35.10 1.23 -25.89
C ALA A 133 -36.24 0.30 -26.33
N LEU A 134 -37.27 0.83 -26.98
CA LEU A 134 -38.39 0.03 -27.49
C LEU A 134 -37.97 -0.91 -28.62
N ASN A 135 -37.07 -0.47 -29.51
CA ASN A 135 -36.50 -1.31 -30.55
C ASN A 135 -35.68 -2.48 -29.97
N LYS A 136 -34.90 -2.24 -28.92
CA LYS A 136 -34.16 -3.31 -28.21
C LYS A 136 -35.08 -4.30 -27.51
N ARG A 137 -36.27 -3.87 -27.11
CA ARG A 137 -37.30 -4.72 -26.50
C ARG A 137 -38.16 -5.47 -27.52
N GLU A 138 -37.95 -5.23 -28.83
CA GLU A 138 -38.79 -5.77 -29.91
C GLU A 138 -40.29 -5.43 -29.75
N CYS A 139 -40.61 -4.30 -29.10
CA CYS A 139 -41.99 -3.88 -28.88
C CYS A 139 -42.48 -3.02 -30.05
N GLU A 140 -43.48 -3.51 -30.78
CA GLU A 140 -44.16 -2.71 -31.81
C GLU A 140 -45.03 -1.63 -31.16
N VAL A 141 -44.79 -0.36 -31.52
CA VAL A 141 -45.60 0.76 -31.04
C VAL A 141 -46.90 0.79 -31.85
N PRO A 142 -48.09 0.63 -31.23
CA PRO A 142 -49.36 0.74 -31.93
C PRO A 142 -49.52 2.13 -32.55
N THR A 143 -50.14 2.22 -33.73
CA THR A 143 -50.31 3.48 -34.47
C THR A 143 -51.15 4.53 -33.74
N SER A 144 -51.90 4.13 -32.70
CA SER A 144 -52.72 4.99 -31.84
C SER A 144 -51.98 5.58 -30.64
N LEU A 145 -50.78 5.09 -30.31
CA LEU A 145 -50.03 5.44 -29.10
C LEU A 145 -48.68 6.09 -29.44
N THR A 146 -48.18 6.93 -28.54
CA THR A 146 -46.82 7.46 -28.66
C THR A 146 -45.81 6.47 -28.07
N PRO A 147 -44.55 6.45 -28.56
CA PRO A 147 -43.48 5.64 -27.96
C PRO A 147 -43.31 5.91 -26.45
N ALA A 148 -43.49 7.16 -26.02
CA ALA A 148 -43.47 7.52 -24.61
C ALA A 148 -44.62 6.87 -23.80
N ASP A 149 -45.82 6.75 -24.37
CA ASP A 149 -46.96 6.09 -23.71
C ASP A 149 -46.63 4.60 -23.43
N VAL A 150 -45.98 3.92 -24.38
CA VAL A 150 -45.58 2.50 -24.24
C VAL A 150 -44.42 2.32 -23.26
N PHE A 151 -43.45 3.23 -23.29
CA PHE A 151 -42.26 3.14 -22.42
C PHE A 151 -42.59 3.42 -20.95
N PHE A 152 -43.37 4.48 -20.66
CA PHE A 152 -43.75 4.81 -19.27
C PHE A 152 -44.83 3.88 -18.70
N ARG A 153 -45.40 2.97 -19.50
CA ARG A 153 -46.22 1.85 -19.01
C ARG A 153 -45.37 0.88 -18.21
N GLU A 154 -44.28 0.39 -18.81
CA GLU A 154 -43.39 -0.63 -18.25
C GLU A 154 -42.30 -0.01 -17.37
N VAL A 155 -42.71 0.50 -16.21
CA VAL A 155 -41.79 1.14 -15.27
C VAL A 155 -40.77 0.14 -14.71
N SER A 156 -41.10 -1.15 -14.67
CA SER A 156 -40.20 -2.23 -14.23
C SER A 156 -38.91 -2.34 -15.05
N GLN A 157 -38.91 -1.85 -16.29
CA GLN A 157 -37.78 -1.91 -17.23
C GLN A 157 -37.12 -0.54 -17.51
N VAL A 158 -37.41 0.49 -16.72
CA VAL A 158 -36.87 1.85 -16.94
C VAL A 158 -35.33 1.88 -16.91
N ASP A 159 -34.67 0.89 -16.32
CA ASP A 159 -33.22 0.69 -16.33
C ASP A 159 -32.59 0.71 -17.74
N THR A 160 -33.31 0.22 -18.76
CA THR A 160 -32.77 0.15 -20.14
C THR A 160 -32.55 1.53 -20.79
N ILE A 161 -33.18 2.59 -20.28
CA ILE A 161 -33.06 3.94 -20.87
C ILE A 161 -31.67 4.53 -20.69
N CYS A 162 -30.99 4.21 -19.57
CA CYS A 162 -29.67 4.77 -19.27
C CYS A 162 -28.64 4.31 -20.31
N GLU A 163 -28.64 3.03 -20.69
CA GLU A 163 -27.79 2.53 -21.78
C GLU A 163 -28.14 3.19 -23.12
N CYS A 164 -29.43 3.33 -23.43
CA CYS A 164 -29.89 3.86 -24.71
C CYS A 164 -29.58 5.36 -24.86
N LEU A 165 -29.62 6.13 -23.76
CA LEU A 165 -29.19 7.53 -23.73
C LEU A 165 -27.71 7.66 -24.08
N LEU A 166 -26.86 6.80 -23.52
CA LEU A 166 -25.42 6.80 -23.79
C LEU A 166 -25.08 6.36 -25.21
N GLU A 167 -25.79 5.37 -25.74
CA GLU A 167 -25.62 4.96 -27.15
C GLU A 167 -26.04 6.04 -28.12
N HIS A 168 -27.13 6.74 -27.82
CA HIS A 168 -27.57 7.88 -28.62
C HIS A 168 -26.57 9.04 -28.53
N GLU A 169 -26.07 9.34 -27.33
CA GLU A 169 -25.01 10.31 -27.13
C GLU A 169 -23.78 9.95 -27.96
N GLU A 170 -23.25 8.72 -27.85
CA GLU A 170 -22.09 8.30 -28.65
C GLU A 170 -22.34 8.36 -30.16
N GLN A 171 -23.55 8.11 -30.64
CA GLN A 171 -23.89 8.25 -32.05
C GLN A 171 -23.84 9.71 -32.48
N VAL A 172 -24.44 10.61 -31.71
CA VAL A 172 -24.44 12.05 -31.96
C VAL A 172 -23.02 12.62 -31.86
N LEU A 173 -22.24 12.18 -30.87
CA LEU A 173 -20.83 12.53 -30.67
C LEU A 173 -19.88 11.80 -31.66
N ARG A 174 -20.37 11.07 -32.66
CA ARG A 174 -19.54 10.58 -33.79
C ARG A 174 -19.78 11.39 -35.05
N ASP A 175 -20.84 12.19 -35.10
CA ASP A 175 -21.17 13.02 -36.24
C ASP A 175 -20.29 14.29 -36.22
N VAL A 176 -19.36 14.33 -37.19
CA VAL A 176 -18.27 15.31 -37.31
C VAL A 176 -18.75 16.77 -37.56
N SER A 177 -20.05 16.99 -37.75
CA SER A 177 -20.63 18.27 -38.16
C SER A 177 -21.12 19.20 -37.05
N LEU A 178 -21.04 18.78 -35.78
CA LEU A 178 -21.60 19.52 -34.65
C LEU A 178 -20.62 20.57 -34.08
N ASP A 179 -21.13 21.75 -33.72
CA ASP A 179 -20.36 22.83 -33.07
C ASP A 179 -20.03 22.46 -31.60
N SER A 180 -18.89 22.91 -31.06
CA SER A 180 -18.42 22.56 -29.69
C SER A 180 -19.45 22.81 -28.57
N GLN A 181 -20.40 23.72 -28.78
CA GLN A 181 -21.53 23.99 -27.88
C GLN A 181 -22.58 22.87 -27.90
N GLU A 182 -22.92 22.34 -29.06
CA GLU A 182 -23.95 21.30 -29.23
C GLU A 182 -23.50 19.96 -28.61
N TRP A 183 -22.20 19.62 -28.72
CA TRP A 183 -21.61 18.46 -28.05
C TRP A 183 -21.74 18.55 -26.53
N ALA A 184 -21.39 19.73 -25.98
CA ALA A 184 -21.45 19.96 -24.55
C ALA A 184 -22.89 19.98 -24.04
N GLU A 185 -23.82 20.55 -24.79
CA GLU A 185 -25.25 20.55 -24.44
C GLU A 185 -25.84 19.15 -24.40
N VAL A 186 -25.57 18.29 -25.39
CA VAL A 186 -26.04 16.89 -25.38
C VAL A 186 -25.48 16.13 -24.18
N ALA A 187 -24.18 16.24 -23.91
CA ALA A 187 -23.57 15.60 -22.74
C ALA A 187 -24.13 16.14 -21.41
N ILE A 188 -24.38 17.46 -21.34
CA ILE A 188 -25.02 18.08 -20.17
C ILE A 188 -26.44 17.52 -19.97
N HIS A 189 -27.21 17.43 -21.04
CA HIS A 189 -28.56 16.90 -21.00
C HIS A 189 -28.57 15.44 -20.53
N VAL A 190 -27.68 14.59 -21.05
CA VAL A 190 -27.56 13.19 -20.59
C VAL A 190 -27.14 13.14 -19.12
N ASN A 191 -26.16 13.96 -18.70
CA ASN A 191 -25.74 14.02 -17.30
C ASN A 191 -26.88 14.44 -16.36
N THR A 192 -27.71 15.41 -16.76
CA THR A 192 -28.86 15.82 -15.95
C THR A 192 -29.90 14.71 -15.80
N VAL A 193 -30.07 13.87 -16.83
CA VAL A 193 -30.98 12.71 -16.78
C VAL A 193 -30.36 11.56 -15.99
N LEU A 194 -29.03 11.36 -16.04
CA LEU A 194 -28.35 10.35 -15.22
C LEU A 194 -28.22 10.74 -13.75
N LYS A 195 -28.28 12.05 -13.44
CA LYS A 195 -28.32 12.59 -12.08
C LYS A 195 -29.65 12.32 -11.37
N VAL A 196 -30.58 11.56 -11.97
CA VAL A 196 -31.87 11.22 -11.36
C VAL A 196 -31.64 10.79 -9.90
N PRO A 197 -32.20 11.55 -8.95
CA PRO A 197 -31.74 11.55 -7.57
C PRO A 197 -32.11 10.26 -6.84
N HIS A 198 -31.24 9.90 -5.89
CA HIS A 198 -31.64 9.24 -4.66
C HIS A 198 -32.69 10.12 -3.95
N HIS A 199 -33.94 10.09 -4.39
CA HIS A 199 -35.02 10.53 -3.52
C HIS A 199 -35.17 9.46 -2.45
N ASP A 200 -35.11 9.90 -1.19
CA ASP A 200 -35.51 9.14 -0.03
C ASP A 200 -37.00 8.81 -0.22
N SER A 201 -37.27 7.70 -0.92
CA SER A 201 -38.56 7.07 -0.95
C SER A 201 -38.85 6.79 0.51
N GLY A 202 -39.80 7.51 1.12
CA GLY A 202 -40.08 7.53 2.57
C GLY A 202 -40.50 6.18 3.18
N VAL A 203 -40.18 5.08 2.51
CA VAL A 203 -40.22 3.69 2.95
C VAL A 203 -39.00 3.43 3.85
N SER A 204 -39.25 2.91 5.05
CA SER A 204 -38.17 2.48 5.96
C SER A 204 -37.31 1.41 5.28
N LYS A 205 -36.08 1.77 4.90
CA LYS A 205 -35.15 0.89 4.17
C LYS A 205 -34.83 -0.35 5.03
N PRO A 206 -35.13 -1.57 4.57
CA PRO A 206 -34.87 -2.79 5.33
C PRO A 206 -33.37 -3.07 5.49
N TYR A 207 -33.01 -3.89 6.48
CA TYR A 207 -31.65 -4.44 6.61
C TYR A 207 -31.29 -5.21 5.33
N SER A 208 -30.08 -4.98 4.80
CA SER A 208 -29.58 -5.44 3.49
C SER A 208 -30.14 -4.71 2.25
N PHE A 209 -30.48 -3.42 2.35
CA PHE A 209 -30.86 -2.60 1.20
C PHE A 209 -29.67 -2.36 0.25
N VAL A 210 -29.89 -2.63 -1.03
CA VAL A 210 -29.02 -2.23 -2.15
C VAL A 210 -29.85 -1.22 -2.93
N ASP A 211 -29.44 0.05 -2.94
CA ASP A 211 -30.12 1.10 -3.70
C ASP A 211 -30.17 0.70 -5.20
N PHE A 212 -31.18 1.12 -5.96
CA PHE A 212 -31.29 0.93 -7.42
C PHE A 212 -30.07 1.47 -8.17
N THR A 213 -29.39 2.46 -7.60
CA THR A 213 -28.11 3.00 -8.08
C THR A 213 -26.93 2.05 -7.86
N ALA A 214 -27.10 0.99 -7.08
CA ALA A 214 -26.10 0.00 -6.74
C ALA A 214 -26.25 -1.34 -7.50
N THR A 215 -27.18 -1.45 -8.45
CA THR A 215 -27.27 -2.63 -9.32
C THR A 215 -26.01 -2.73 -10.20
N SER A 216 -25.21 -3.76 -9.96
CA SER A 216 -24.06 -4.11 -10.80
C SER A 216 -24.51 -5.11 -11.88
N GLY A 217 -24.43 -4.70 -13.14
CA GLY A 217 -24.80 -5.48 -14.32
C GLY A 217 -24.58 -4.65 -15.60
N PRO A 218 -24.61 -5.25 -16.80
CA PRO A 218 -24.40 -4.51 -18.06
C PRO A 218 -25.31 -3.29 -18.19
N SER A 219 -26.58 -3.44 -17.77
CA SER A 219 -27.62 -2.39 -17.74
C SER A 219 -27.76 -1.66 -16.41
N GLY A 220 -26.77 -1.79 -15.52
CA GLY A 220 -26.76 -1.10 -14.24
C GLY A 220 -26.41 0.37 -14.37
N ILE A 221 -26.91 1.19 -13.45
CA ILE A 221 -26.61 2.63 -13.42
C ILE A 221 -25.10 2.88 -13.19
N ARG A 222 -24.41 1.98 -12.47
CA ARG A 222 -22.95 2.06 -12.24
C ARG A 222 -22.12 1.94 -13.51
N THR A 223 -22.46 0.99 -14.39
CA THR A 223 -21.77 0.82 -15.67
C THR A 223 -22.05 1.99 -16.59
N ALA A 224 -23.29 2.51 -16.57
CA ALA A 224 -23.67 3.71 -17.30
C ALA A 224 -22.86 4.96 -16.86
N ILE A 225 -22.73 5.21 -15.55
CA ILE A 225 -21.94 6.35 -15.04
C ILE A 225 -20.46 6.21 -15.39
N MET A 226 -19.87 5.01 -15.27
CA MET A 226 -18.48 4.77 -15.66
C MET A 226 -18.24 5.00 -17.16
N ARG A 227 -19.17 4.54 -18.00
CA ARG A 227 -19.12 4.79 -19.46
C ARG A 227 -19.22 6.28 -19.76
N GLN A 228 -20.14 6.98 -19.08
CA GLN A 228 -20.31 8.43 -19.25
C GLN A 228 -19.08 9.23 -18.83
N HIS A 229 -18.46 8.83 -17.71
CA HIS A 229 -17.19 9.39 -17.29
C HIS A 229 -16.10 9.25 -18.37
N GLY A 230 -16.02 8.08 -19.01
CA GLY A 230 -15.12 7.85 -20.15
C GLY A 230 -15.42 8.74 -21.36
N ILE A 231 -16.69 8.83 -21.76
CA ILE A 231 -17.15 9.66 -22.89
C ILE A 231 -16.81 11.14 -22.65
N ILE A 232 -17.12 11.66 -21.46
CA ILE A 232 -16.86 13.07 -21.11
C ILE A 232 -15.37 13.39 -21.19
N LEU A 233 -14.51 12.53 -20.62
CA LEU A 233 -13.07 12.80 -20.58
C LEU A 233 -12.38 12.62 -21.93
N GLN A 234 -12.80 11.64 -22.73
CA GLN A 234 -12.14 11.30 -24.00
C GLN A 234 -12.67 12.10 -25.20
N MET A 235 -13.98 12.36 -25.25
CA MET A 235 -14.64 12.95 -26.42
C MET A 235 -15.01 14.41 -26.20
N VAL A 236 -15.63 14.74 -25.06
CA VAL A 236 -16.22 16.07 -24.82
C VAL A 236 -15.19 17.07 -24.29
N TYR A 237 -14.37 16.67 -23.31
CA TYR A 237 -13.41 17.57 -22.65
C TYR A 237 -12.34 18.18 -23.58
N PRO A 238 -11.74 17.42 -24.54
CA PRO A 238 -10.74 17.98 -25.46
C PRO A 238 -11.31 19.04 -26.41
N GLN A 239 -12.59 18.94 -26.76
CA GLN A 239 -13.26 19.79 -27.75
C GLN A 239 -13.97 21.00 -27.14
N ALA A 240 -14.28 20.96 -25.83
CA ALA A 240 -15.00 22.02 -25.13
C ALA A 240 -14.15 23.28 -24.87
N ASP A 241 -14.80 24.45 -24.87
CA ASP A 241 -14.21 25.74 -24.47
C ASP A 241 -14.07 25.89 -22.95
N SER A 242 -13.33 26.90 -22.46
CA SER A 242 -13.04 27.06 -21.02
C SER A 242 -14.29 27.13 -20.12
N ASN A 243 -15.35 27.81 -20.56
CA ASN A 243 -16.61 27.92 -19.80
C ASN A 243 -17.44 26.62 -19.85
N LEU A 244 -17.42 25.93 -20.99
CA LEU A 244 -18.10 24.65 -21.13
C LEU A 244 -17.40 23.56 -20.32
N ARG A 245 -16.05 23.57 -20.28
CA ARG A 245 -15.25 22.66 -19.45
C ARG A 245 -15.60 22.77 -17.98
N SER A 246 -15.84 23.98 -17.44
CA SER A 246 -16.22 24.11 -16.04
C SER A 246 -17.60 23.54 -15.75
N ILE A 247 -18.57 23.76 -16.64
CA ILE A 247 -19.95 23.25 -16.48
C ILE A 247 -20.00 21.73 -16.60
N VAL A 248 -19.32 21.17 -17.61
CA VAL A 248 -19.25 19.72 -17.82
C VAL A 248 -18.51 19.05 -16.66
N MET A 249 -17.45 19.67 -16.13
CA MET A 249 -16.74 19.15 -14.96
C MET A 249 -17.59 19.22 -13.68
N GLU A 250 -18.33 20.29 -13.43
CA GLU A 250 -19.25 20.37 -12.28
C GLU A 250 -20.29 19.24 -12.32
N GLN A 251 -20.83 18.94 -13.50
CA GLN A 251 -21.78 17.85 -13.66
C GLN A 251 -21.14 16.47 -13.54
N LEU A 252 -19.93 16.29 -14.08
CA LEU A 252 -19.16 15.06 -13.92
C LEU A 252 -18.87 14.80 -12.44
N VAL A 253 -18.46 15.82 -11.69
CA VAL A 253 -18.23 15.76 -10.24
C VAL A 253 -19.51 15.34 -9.52
N ALA A 254 -20.67 15.91 -9.89
CA ALA A 254 -21.94 15.52 -9.30
C ALA A 254 -22.32 14.06 -9.60
N LEU A 255 -22.01 13.54 -10.79
CA LEU A 255 -22.22 12.13 -11.13
C LEU A 255 -21.27 11.21 -10.35
N ILE A 256 -19.99 11.59 -10.23
CA ILE A 256 -19.01 10.86 -9.41
C ILE A 256 -19.45 10.85 -7.95
N ASP A 257 -19.97 11.96 -7.43
CA ASP A 257 -20.49 12.09 -6.07
C ASP A 257 -21.66 11.11 -5.84
N CYS A 258 -22.65 11.08 -6.74
CA CYS A 258 -23.75 10.13 -6.68
C CYS A 258 -23.27 8.67 -6.76
N PHE A 259 -22.28 8.39 -7.61
CA PHE A 259 -21.70 7.06 -7.74
C PHE A 259 -21.01 6.60 -6.46
N LEU A 260 -20.11 7.41 -5.91
CA LEU A 260 -19.35 7.08 -4.71
C LEU A 260 -20.25 7.03 -3.46
N ASP A 261 -21.25 7.91 -3.35
CA ASP A 261 -22.26 7.84 -2.28
C ASP A 261 -23.06 6.53 -2.32
N SER A 262 -23.36 5.99 -3.51
CA SER A 262 -24.02 4.67 -3.62
C SER A 262 -23.17 3.54 -3.03
N TYR A 263 -21.84 3.58 -3.21
CA TYR A 263 -20.93 2.59 -2.62
C TYR A 263 -20.84 2.75 -1.11
N VAL A 264 -20.77 3.99 -0.61
CA VAL A 264 -20.74 4.26 0.83
C VAL A 264 -22.02 3.79 1.50
N SER A 265 -23.19 4.02 0.89
CA SER A 265 -24.48 3.53 1.38
C SER A 265 -24.53 2.00 1.38
N GLN A 266 -24.02 1.35 0.34
CA GLN A 266 -23.94 -0.11 0.25
C GLN A 266 -22.99 -0.69 1.30
N LEU A 267 -21.81 -0.10 1.51
CA LEU A 267 -20.86 -0.52 2.54
C LEU A 267 -21.46 -0.39 3.95
N LYS A 268 -22.14 0.72 4.26
CA LYS A 268 -22.85 0.92 5.55
C LYS A 268 -24.01 -0.06 5.76
N SER A 269 -24.66 -0.49 4.68
CA SER A 269 -25.71 -1.51 4.72
C SER A 269 -25.13 -2.89 5.04
N ILE A 270 -24.01 -3.22 4.39
CA ILE A 270 -23.31 -4.50 4.56
C ILE A 270 -22.58 -4.57 5.90
N GLU A 271 -22.00 -3.48 6.42
CA GLU A 271 -21.33 -3.43 7.74
C GLU A 271 -22.26 -3.90 8.87
N LYS A 272 -23.58 -3.72 8.70
CA LYS A 272 -24.60 -4.12 9.67
C LYS A 272 -25.08 -5.57 9.49
N SER A 273 -24.82 -6.18 8.34
CA SER A 273 -25.06 -7.61 8.06
C SER A 273 -23.75 -8.36 8.25
N SER A 274 -23.72 -9.46 9.00
CA SER A 274 -22.52 -10.19 9.39
C SER A 274 -21.64 -10.80 8.26
N ASP A 275 -21.78 -10.36 7.00
CA ASP A 275 -21.13 -10.89 5.80
C ASP A 275 -19.79 -10.19 5.51
N GLN A 276 -18.74 -10.57 6.23
CA GLN A 276 -17.43 -9.93 6.18
C GLN A 276 -16.70 -10.10 4.82
N GLU A 277 -16.89 -11.20 4.10
CA GLU A 277 -16.27 -11.43 2.78
C GLU A 277 -16.86 -10.57 1.66
N ARG A 278 -18.18 -10.32 1.70
CA ARG A 278 -18.83 -9.40 0.74
C ARG A 278 -18.40 -7.97 0.98
N TYR A 279 -18.24 -7.60 2.26
CA TYR A 279 -17.73 -6.29 2.64
C TYR A 279 -16.32 -6.07 2.09
N SER A 280 -15.38 -7.00 2.33
CA SER A 280 -14.00 -6.85 1.87
C SER A 280 -13.88 -6.75 0.35
N ASN A 281 -14.66 -7.55 -0.39
CA ASN A 281 -14.63 -7.52 -1.86
C ASN A 281 -15.18 -6.20 -2.40
N LEU A 282 -16.28 -5.70 -1.83
CA LEU A 282 -16.87 -4.42 -2.23
C LEU A 282 -15.98 -3.24 -1.84
N GLU A 283 -15.28 -3.31 -0.71
CA GLU A 283 -14.33 -2.29 -0.27
C GLU A 283 -13.14 -2.19 -1.23
N VAL A 284 -12.58 -3.32 -1.66
CA VAL A 284 -11.50 -3.35 -2.66
C VAL A 284 -11.97 -2.77 -3.99
N GLU A 285 -13.16 -3.17 -4.47
CA GLU A 285 -13.75 -2.62 -5.69
C GLU A 285 -13.97 -1.11 -5.58
N TYR A 286 -14.52 -0.65 -4.45
CA TYR A 286 -14.74 0.77 -4.17
C TYR A 286 -13.44 1.57 -4.22
N LEU A 287 -12.39 1.11 -3.53
CA LEU A 287 -11.09 1.79 -3.52
C LEU A 287 -10.48 1.86 -4.92
N GLN A 288 -10.56 0.77 -5.70
CA GLN A 288 -10.07 0.74 -7.07
C GLN A 288 -10.85 1.72 -7.95
N LYS A 289 -12.18 1.68 -7.93
CA LYS A 289 -13.04 2.54 -8.75
C LYS A 289 -12.94 4.01 -8.36
N ARG A 290 -12.79 4.32 -7.07
CA ARG A 290 -12.55 5.67 -6.57
C ARG A 290 -11.27 6.26 -7.15
N SER A 291 -10.17 5.50 -7.13
CA SER A 291 -8.89 5.93 -7.72
C SER A 291 -8.97 6.10 -9.25
N GLU A 292 -9.71 5.22 -9.93
CA GLU A 292 -9.92 5.26 -11.39
C GLU A 292 -10.72 6.51 -11.82
N LEU A 293 -11.73 6.92 -11.04
CA LEU A 293 -12.57 8.08 -11.33
C LEU A 293 -11.89 9.42 -10.99
N LEU A 294 -11.11 9.46 -9.91
CA LEU A 294 -10.52 10.71 -9.44
C LEU A 294 -9.15 11.01 -10.09
N SER A 295 -8.40 9.99 -10.53
CA SER A 295 -7.08 10.20 -11.14
C SER A 295 -7.10 11.05 -12.42
N PRO A 296 -8.10 10.96 -13.34
CA PRO A 296 -8.13 11.82 -14.51
C PRO A 296 -8.34 13.29 -14.17
N LEU A 297 -9.15 13.60 -13.14
CA LEU A 297 -9.36 14.98 -12.67
C LEU A 297 -8.04 15.63 -12.23
N LEU A 298 -7.15 14.85 -11.60
CA LEU A 298 -5.81 15.27 -11.24
C LEU A 298 -4.95 15.54 -12.49
N THR A 299 -4.93 14.62 -13.46
CA THR A 299 -4.12 14.78 -14.69
C THR A 299 -4.54 15.98 -15.53
N LEU A 300 -5.82 16.33 -15.51
CA LEU A 300 -6.38 17.49 -16.23
C LEU A 300 -6.19 18.82 -15.47
N GLY A 301 -5.58 18.80 -14.28
CA GLY A 301 -5.29 19.99 -13.48
C GLY A 301 -6.51 20.61 -12.77
N GLN A 302 -7.63 19.88 -12.67
CA GLN A 302 -8.86 20.34 -12.02
C GLN A 302 -8.81 20.15 -10.49
N TYR A 303 -7.81 20.76 -9.85
CA TYR A 303 -7.49 20.56 -8.43
C TYR A 303 -8.63 20.90 -7.44
N PRO A 304 -9.45 21.96 -7.62
CA PRO A 304 -10.53 22.27 -6.67
C PRO A 304 -11.56 21.13 -6.57
N TRP A 305 -11.94 20.56 -7.72
CA TRP A 305 -12.93 19.50 -7.84
C TRP A 305 -12.40 18.15 -7.34
N ALA A 306 -11.15 17.82 -7.72
CA ALA A 306 -10.48 16.63 -7.22
C ALA A 306 -10.38 16.66 -5.68
N ALA A 307 -10.08 17.83 -5.12
CA ALA A 307 -9.96 17.97 -3.67
C ALA A 307 -11.29 17.86 -2.93
N SER A 308 -12.38 18.44 -3.44
CA SER A 308 -13.69 18.33 -2.76
C SER A 308 -14.16 16.88 -2.68
N LEU A 309 -13.97 16.10 -3.75
CA LEU A 309 -14.31 14.69 -3.78
C LEU A 309 -13.36 13.86 -2.90
N ALA A 310 -12.05 14.08 -3.01
CA ALA A 310 -11.06 13.35 -2.22
C ALA A 310 -11.15 13.67 -0.71
N GLU A 311 -11.53 14.90 -0.32
CA GLU A 311 -11.84 15.26 1.07
C GLU A 311 -13.11 14.55 1.56
N LYS A 312 -14.17 14.47 0.75
CA LYS A 312 -15.44 13.81 1.12
C LYS A 312 -15.27 12.30 1.29
N TYR A 313 -14.55 11.66 0.38
CA TYR A 313 -14.36 10.21 0.36
C TYR A 313 -13.04 9.72 0.95
N CYS A 314 -12.27 10.62 1.57
CA CYS A 314 -10.99 10.33 2.23
C CYS A 314 -10.01 9.58 1.31
N ASP A 315 -9.82 10.05 0.08
CA ASP A 315 -8.80 9.53 -0.83
C ASP A 315 -7.46 10.22 -0.60
N PHE A 316 -6.66 9.64 0.29
CA PHE A 316 -5.40 10.24 0.72
C PHE A 316 -4.33 10.28 -0.35
N ASP A 317 -4.28 9.30 -1.27
CA ASP A 317 -3.28 9.29 -2.34
C ASP A 317 -3.44 10.52 -3.25
N ILE A 318 -4.67 10.83 -3.64
CA ILE A 318 -4.96 11.95 -4.55
C ILE A 318 -4.77 13.29 -3.85
N LEU A 319 -5.13 13.39 -2.57
CA LEU A 319 -4.86 14.60 -1.78
C LEU A 319 -3.35 14.89 -1.68
N VAL A 320 -2.54 13.87 -1.43
CA VAL A 320 -1.07 14.00 -1.34
C VAL A 320 -0.47 14.33 -2.70
N GLN A 321 -0.87 13.61 -3.77
CA GLN A 321 -0.40 13.88 -5.13
C GLN A 321 -0.74 15.30 -5.59
N MET A 322 -1.95 15.78 -5.31
CA MET A 322 -2.37 17.15 -5.61
C MET A 322 -1.52 18.17 -4.85
N CYS A 323 -1.33 17.99 -3.54
CA CYS A 323 -0.53 18.89 -2.72
C CYS A 323 0.93 18.95 -3.21
N GLU A 324 1.48 17.83 -3.70
CA GLU A 324 2.82 17.79 -4.27
C GLU A 324 2.93 18.43 -5.66
N GLN A 325 1.92 18.27 -6.53
CA GLN A 325 1.89 18.91 -7.85
C GLN A 325 1.71 20.43 -7.76
N THR A 326 0.98 20.89 -6.75
CA THR A 326 0.71 22.32 -6.50
C THR A 326 1.71 22.97 -5.55
N ASP A 327 2.64 22.18 -5.00
CA ASP A 327 3.59 22.53 -3.92
C ASP A 327 2.95 23.28 -2.73
N ASN A 328 1.69 22.96 -2.43
CA ASN A 328 0.92 23.66 -1.40
C ASN A 328 1.06 22.97 -0.04
N GLN A 329 2.16 23.27 0.65
CA GLN A 329 2.49 22.73 1.97
C GLN A 329 1.48 23.13 3.06
N SER A 330 0.87 24.32 2.95
CA SER A 330 -0.12 24.78 3.94
C SER A 330 -1.39 23.92 3.92
N ARG A 331 -1.82 23.49 2.74
CA ARG A 331 -2.99 22.62 2.57
C ARG A 331 -2.70 21.22 3.08
N LEU A 332 -1.50 20.70 2.85
CA LEU A 332 -1.06 19.40 3.36
C LEU A 332 -1.07 19.37 4.89
N GLN A 333 -0.55 20.42 5.54
CA GLN A 333 -0.59 20.56 7.01
C GLN A 333 -2.02 20.58 7.55
N ARG A 334 -2.95 21.25 6.86
CA ARG A 334 -4.37 21.24 7.22
C ARG A 334 -4.97 19.83 7.14
N TYR A 335 -4.59 19.03 6.15
CA TYR A 335 -5.07 17.64 6.06
C TYR A 335 -4.48 16.75 7.14
N MET A 336 -3.21 16.97 7.53
CA MET A 336 -2.60 16.25 8.64
C MET A 336 -3.31 16.51 9.97
N THR A 337 -3.87 17.70 10.18
CA THR A 337 -4.67 18.00 11.38
C THR A 337 -6.11 17.53 11.26
N GLN A 338 -6.74 17.71 10.09
CA GLN A 338 -8.15 17.35 9.85
C GLN A 338 -8.38 15.84 9.86
N PHE A 339 -7.44 15.04 9.33
CA PHE A 339 -7.55 13.59 9.20
C PHE A 339 -6.61 12.84 10.15
N ALA A 340 -6.26 13.45 11.29
CA ALA A 340 -5.37 12.85 12.29
C ALA A 340 -5.91 11.50 12.80
N ASP A 341 -7.22 11.40 13.02
CA ASP A 341 -7.88 10.18 13.52
C ASP A 341 -7.89 9.02 12.50
N GLN A 342 -7.62 9.32 11.22
CA GLN A 342 -7.61 8.35 10.12
C GLN A 342 -6.19 7.98 9.68
N ASN A 343 -5.18 8.28 10.50
CA ASN A 343 -3.76 7.98 10.24
C ASN A 343 -3.23 8.57 8.91
N PHE A 344 -3.71 9.76 8.51
CA PHE A 344 -3.24 10.44 7.30
C PHE A 344 -1.73 10.68 7.30
N SER A 345 -1.14 11.00 8.46
CA SER A 345 0.30 11.23 8.58
C SER A 345 1.12 9.96 8.30
N ASP A 346 0.69 8.81 8.79
CA ASP A 346 1.30 7.50 8.50
C ASP A 346 1.24 7.19 7.00
N PHE A 347 0.08 7.41 6.37
CA PHE A 347 -0.06 7.28 4.92
C PHE A 347 0.89 8.20 4.14
N LEU A 348 0.97 9.47 4.51
CA LEU A 348 1.88 10.45 3.90
C LEU A 348 3.35 10.02 4.01
N PHE A 349 3.74 9.49 5.17
CA PHE A 349 5.12 9.04 5.41
C PHE A 349 5.47 7.81 4.56
N ARG A 350 4.56 6.83 4.46
CA ARG A 350 4.72 5.69 3.53
C ARG A 350 4.85 6.17 2.09
N TRP A 351 3.98 7.09 1.67
CA TRP A 351 4.00 7.63 0.32
C TRP A 351 5.34 8.34 0.00
N TYR A 352 5.86 9.16 0.92
CA TYR A 352 7.17 9.80 0.72
C TYR A 352 8.31 8.80 0.66
N LEU A 353 8.24 7.71 1.43
CA LEU A 353 9.24 6.64 1.41
C LEU A 353 9.23 5.89 0.08
N GLU A 354 8.04 5.50 -0.41
CA GLU A 354 7.85 4.79 -1.68
C GLU A 354 8.31 5.62 -2.89
N LYS A 355 8.02 6.92 -2.89
CA LYS A 355 8.47 7.85 -3.95
C LYS A 355 9.94 8.29 -3.80
N GLY A 356 10.65 7.81 -2.78
CA GLY A 356 12.06 8.15 -2.53
C GLY A 356 12.31 9.59 -2.07
N LYS A 357 11.27 10.32 -1.67
CA LYS A 357 11.34 11.75 -1.26
C LYS A 357 11.74 11.90 0.22
N ARG A 358 12.86 11.29 0.61
CA ARG A 358 13.35 11.27 2.01
C ARG A 358 13.66 12.65 2.58
N GLY A 359 14.12 13.59 1.74
CA GLY A 359 14.39 14.97 2.17
C GLY A 359 13.13 15.69 2.66
N LYS A 360 12.01 15.54 1.94
CA LYS A 360 10.71 16.12 2.33
C LYS A 360 10.10 15.44 3.56
N LEU A 361 10.37 14.15 3.75
CA LEU A 361 9.97 13.42 4.95
C LEU A 361 10.65 13.99 6.21
N LEU A 362 11.94 14.32 6.11
CA LEU A 362 12.72 14.82 7.24
C LEU A 362 12.54 16.33 7.50
N SER A 363 12.12 17.10 6.49
CA SER A 363 11.86 18.54 6.63
C SER A 363 10.46 18.87 7.17
N GLN A 364 9.76 17.91 7.78
CA GLN A 364 8.40 18.12 8.27
C GLN A 364 8.39 19.08 9.50
N PRO A 365 7.29 19.82 9.72
CA PRO A 365 7.17 20.73 10.85
C PRO A 365 7.29 20.00 12.19
N ILE A 366 7.80 20.71 13.21
CA ILE A 366 8.06 20.19 14.56
C ILE A 366 6.81 19.58 15.21
N SER A 367 5.62 20.11 14.89
CA SER A 367 4.33 19.58 15.37
C SER A 367 4.07 18.12 15.00
N HIS A 368 4.70 17.61 13.94
CA HIS A 368 4.50 16.25 13.43
C HIS A 368 5.70 15.33 13.72
N HIS A 369 6.77 15.83 14.37
CA HIS A 369 7.96 15.04 14.72
C HIS A 369 7.63 13.85 15.63
N GLY A 370 6.61 13.95 16.49
CA GLY A 370 6.17 12.81 17.30
C GLY A 370 5.53 11.68 16.48
N GLN A 371 4.69 12.03 15.51
CA GLN A 371 4.07 11.04 14.60
C GLN A 371 5.12 10.43 13.65
N LEU A 372 6.07 11.26 13.20
CA LEU A 372 7.18 10.82 12.37
C LEU A 372 8.14 9.91 13.15
N ALA A 373 8.44 10.20 14.42
CA ALA A 373 9.25 9.34 15.27
C ALA A 373 8.61 7.96 15.46
N ASN A 374 7.30 7.90 15.74
CA ASN A 374 6.58 6.62 15.85
C ASN A 374 6.61 5.82 14.55
N PHE A 375 6.47 6.50 13.40
CA PHE A 375 6.59 5.85 12.10
C PHE A 375 8.00 5.32 11.83
N LEU A 376 9.02 6.12 12.17
CA LEU A 376 10.42 5.78 11.95
C LEU A 376 10.95 4.69 12.88
N GLN A 377 10.28 4.37 13.99
CA GLN A 377 10.64 3.20 14.81
C GLN A 377 10.65 1.90 14.00
N ALA A 378 9.76 1.76 12.99
CA ALA A 378 9.77 0.62 12.08
C ALA A 378 10.89 0.68 11.01
N HIS A 379 11.58 1.81 10.89
CA HIS A 379 12.60 2.11 9.89
C HIS A 379 13.89 2.66 10.53
N GLU A 380 14.52 1.85 11.39
CA GLU A 380 15.71 2.20 12.19
C GLU A 380 16.83 2.89 11.39
N HIS A 381 17.07 2.47 10.15
CA HIS A 381 18.09 3.04 9.25
C HIS A 381 17.91 4.53 8.91
N LEU A 382 16.72 5.10 9.14
CA LEU A 382 16.40 6.51 8.90
C LEU A 382 16.15 7.29 10.20
N SER A 383 15.97 6.62 11.34
CA SER A 383 15.63 7.25 12.62
C SER A 383 16.70 8.23 13.07
N TRP A 384 17.98 7.88 12.93
CA TRP A 384 19.10 8.75 13.33
C TRP A 384 19.11 10.11 12.62
N LEU A 385 18.63 10.19 11.37
CA LEU A 385 18.54 11.46 10.63
C LEU A 385 17.48 12.39 11.24
N HIS A 386 16.34 11.81 11.63
CA HIS A 386 15.28 12.55 12.30
C HIS A 386 15.72 12.95 13.71
N GLU A 387 16.34 12.04 14.46
CA GLU A 387 16.86 12.29 15.81
C GLU A 387 17.86 13.46 15.83
N ILE A 388 18.78 13.53 14.85
CA ILE A 388 19.69 14.69 14.71
C ILE A 388 18.92 15.98 14.43
N ASN A 389 17.92 15.95 13.54
CA ASN A 389 17.11 17.13 13.23
C ASN A 389 16.30 17.61 14.45
N SER A 390 15.81 16.67 15.27
CA SER A 390 15.08 16.94 16.51
C SER A 390 15.97 17.27 17.71
N GLN A 391 17.30 17.40 17.52
CA GLN A 391 18.30 17.63 18.57
C GLN A 391 18.39 16.52 19.63
N GLU A 392 17.87 15.32 19.34
CA GLU A 392 17.96 14.15 20.21
C GLU A 392 19.25 13.36 19.92
N LEU A 393 20.41 14.01 20.11
CA LEU A 393 21.71 13.48 19.72
C LEU A 393 22.10 12.19 20.46
N GLU A 394 21.64 12.01 21.70
CA GLU A 394 21.88 10.80 22.48
C GLU A 394 21.22 9.57 21.85
N LYS A 395 19.97 9.72 21.38
CA LYS A 395 19.25 8.64 20.68
C LYS A 395 19.89 8.37 19.32
N ALA A 396 20.28 9.43 18.61
CA ALA A 396 21.03 9.29 17.35
C ALA A 396 22.30 8.47 17.54
N HIS A 397 23.06 8.71 18.62
CA HIS A 397 24.23 7.90 18.96
C HIS A 397 23.88 6.42 19.15
N THR A 398 22.86 6.09 19.95
CA THR A 398 22.49 4.69 20.21
C THR A 398 21.99 3.98 18.96
N THR A 399 21.18 4.65 18.15
CA THR A 399 20.67 4.12 16.87
C THR A 399 21.83 3.89 15.91
N LEU A 400 22.74 4.86 15.76
CA LEU A 400 23.92 4.73 14.88
C LEU A 400 24.87 3.62 15.34
N LEU A 401 25.05 3.46 16.66
CA LEU A 401 25.87 2.39 17.22
C LEU A 401 25.24 1.01 16.95
N GLY A 402 23.93 0.88 17.14
CA GLY A 402 23.18 -0.34 16.78
C GLY A 402 23.31 -0.69 15.30
N LEU A 403 23.11 0.29 14.41
CA LEU A 403 23.29 0.11 12.97
C LEU A 403 24.74 -0.26 12.61
N ALA A 404 25.73 0.31 13.30
CA ALA A 404 27.14 -0.05 13.10
C ALA A 404 27.43 -1.49 13.53
N ASN A 405 26.84 -1.96 14.63
CA ASN A 405 27.02 -3.32 15.11
C ASN A 405 26.40 -4.36 14.16
N MET A 406 25.20 -4.08 13.62
CA MET A 406 24.54 -4.91 12.62
C MET A 406 25.22 -4.88 11.23
N GLU A 407 26.02 -3.86 10.95
CA GLU A 407 26.68 -3.72 9.65
C GLU A 407 27.85 -4.72 9.52
N THR A 408 27.66 -5.69 8.61
CA THR A 408 28.68 -6.69 8.23
C THR A 408 29.01 -6.64 6.74
N ARG A 409 28.17 -5.98 5.92
CA ARG A 409 28.24 -6.03 4.47
C ARG A 409 29.26 -5.07 3.88
N TYR A 410 29.40 -3.87 4.44
CA TYR A 410 30.32 -2.85 3.93
C TYR A 410 31.20 -2.29 5.04
N PHE A 411 32.51 -2.56 4.97
CA PHE A 411 33.48 -2.07 5.93
C PHE A 411 33.53 -0.54 6.02
N ALA A 412 33.58 0.15 4.87
CA ALA A 412 33.54 1.62 4.83
C ALA A 412 32.27 2.20 5.47
N LYS A 413 31.13 1.52 5.32
CA LYS A 413 29.87 1.94 5.93
C LYS A 413 29.89 1.78 7.45
N LYS A 414 30.40 0.66 7.97
CA LYS A 414 30.57 0.45 9.43
C LYS A 414 31.44 1.53 10.06
N LYS A 415 32.59 1.86 9.44
CA LYS A 415 33.46 2.97 9.86
C LYS A 415 32.73 4.30 9.89
N THR A 416 31.94 4.58 8.85
CA THR A 416 31.20 5.84 8.74
C THR A 416 30.13 5.93 9.83
N LEU A 417 29.38 4.86 10.09
CA LEU A 417 28.36 4.80 11.14
C LEU A 417 28.96 4.98 12.54
N LEU A 418 30.10 4.34 12.83
CA LEU A 418 30.81 4.54 14.10
C LEU A 418 31.33 5.97 14.24
N GLY A 419 31.94 6.52 13.18
CA GLY A 419 32.40 7.91 13.19
C GLY A 419 31.26 8.89 13.44
N LEU A 420 30.11 8.70 12.79
CA LEU A 420 28.92 9.52 13.01
C LEU A 420 28.35 9.33 14.42
N SER A 421 28.30 8.09 14.93
CA SER A 421 27.87 7.78 16.30
C SER A 421 28.76 8.47 17.33
N LYS A 422 30.07 8.55 17.08
CA LYS A 422 31.05 9.20 17.97
C LYS A 422 30.86 10.71 17.98
N LEU A 423 30.68 11.30 16.80
CA LEU A 423 30.38 12.73 16.68
C LEU A 423 29.04 13.08 17.32
N ALA A 424 28.03 12.22 17.20
CA ALA A 424 26.74 12.41 17.86
C ALA A 424 26.86 12.38 19.39
N ALA A 425 27.62 11.42 19.95
CA ALA A 425 27.91 11.38 21.39
C ALA A 425 28.68 12.61 21.86
N LEU A 426 29.73 13.01 21.13
CA LEU A 426 30.56 14.19 21.47
C LEU A 426 29.78 15.51 21.41
N ALA A 427 28.78 15.60 20.53
CA ALA A 427 27.94 16.78 20.39
C ALA A 427 26.72 16.79 21.34
N SER A 428 26.44 15.67 22.01
CA SER A 428 25.32 15.56 22.95
C SER A 428 25.64 16.11 24.34
N ASP A 429 24.59 16.44 25.10
CA ASP A 429 24.69 17.01 26.46
C ASP A 429 24.88 15.92 27.56
N LEU A 430 25.59 14.84 27.23
CA LEU A 430 25.88 13.76 28.18
C LEU A 430 26.81 14.23 29.31
N SER A 431 26.69 13.61 30.49
CA SER A 431 27.66 13.84 31.56
C SER A 431 29.05 13.37 31.15
N GLU A 432 30.10 14.05 31.64
CA GLU A 432 31.49 13.69 31.29
C GLU A 432 31.80 12.21 31.58
N ASP A 433 31.27 11.67 32.67
CA ASP A 433 31.44 10.26 33.04
C ASP A 433 30.81 9.30 32.01
N THR A 434 29.57 9.57 31.59
CA THR A 434 28.85 8.72 30.61
C THR A 434 29.38 8.89 29.20
N LEU A 435 29.87 10.09 28.87
CA LEU A 435 30.55 10.36 27.61
C LEU A 435 31.85 9.57 27.52
N GLN A 436 32.66 9.57 28.60
CA GLN A 436 33.92 8.86 28.63
C GLN A 436 33.73 7.35 28.49
N GLU A 437 32.72 6.78 29.16
CA GLU A 437 32.36 5.35 29.03
C GLU A 437 32.00 5.00 27.57
N LYS A 438 31.12 5.79 26.95
CA LYS A 438 30.71 5.57 25.54
C LYS A 438 31.89 5.72 24.59
N ILE A 439 32.76 6.71 24.79
CA ILE A 439 33.95 6.92 23.95
C ILE A 439 34.92 5.74 24.08
N GLU A 440 35.13 5.21 25.28
CA GLU A 440 36.03 4.06 25.47
C GLU A 440 35.48 2.79 24.80
N ALA A 441 34.18 2.52 24.95
CA ALA A 441 33.53 1.40 24.27
C ALA A 441 33.65 1.53 22.73
N MET A 442 33.52 2.75 22.21
CA MET A 442 33.73 3.01 20.79
C MET A 442 35.20 2.92 20.36
N ALA A 443 36.13 3.33 21.22
CA ALA A 443 37.56 3.22 20.96
C ALA A 443 37.97 1.76 20.80
N GLU A 444 37.37 0.84 21.55
CA GLU A 444 37.60 -0.59 21.39
C GLU A 444 37.13 -1.12 20.03
N GLN A 445 35.93 -0.72 19.60
CA GLN A 445 35.42 -1.05 18.27
C GLN A 445 36.30 -0.46 17.15
N GLU A 446 36.84 0.74 17.34
CA GLU A 446 37.79 1.39 16.41
C GLU A 446 39.13 0.66 16.37
N ARG A 447 39.65 0.17 17.51
CA ARG A 447 40.88 -0.65 17.60
C ARG A 447 40.73 -1.91 16.76
N PHE A 448 39.62 -2.64 16.90
CA PHE A 448 39.34 -3.81 16.08
C PHE A 448 39.33 -3.47 14.57
N LEU A 449 38.58 -2.45 14.15
CA LEU A 449 38.48 -2.07 12.73
C LEU A 449 39.79 -1.55 12.15
N LEU A 450 40.70 -1.02 12.99
CA LEU A 450 42.03 -0.59 12.57
C LEU A 450 42.87 -1.76 12.03
N HIS A 451 42.65 -2.99 12.51
CA HIS A 451 43.32 -4.17 11.96
C HIS A 451 42.91 -4.41 10.51
N GLN A 452 41.61 -4.31 10.18
CA GLN A 452 41.17 -4.43 8.79
C GLN A 452 41.60 -3.23 7.92
N GLU A 453 41.62 -2.01 8.46
CA GLU A 453 42.07 -0.81 7.75
C GLU A 453 43.55 -0.89 7.36
N THR A 454 44.37 -1.47 8.24
CA THR A 454 45.83 -1.55 8.06
C THR A 454 46.27 -2.83 7.35
N LEU A 455 45.38 -3.45 6.58
CA LEU A 455 45.73 -4.54 5.67
C LEU A 455 46.71 -4.04 4.58
N PRO A 456 47.77 -4.78 4.27
CA PRO A 456 48.75 -4.35 3.27
C PRO A 456 48.12 -4.13 1.88
N GLU A 457 48.38 -2.99 1.25
CA GLU A 457 47.89 -2.67 -0.11
C GLU A 457 48.32 -3.72 -1.15
N GLN A 458 49.51 -4.30 -0.98
CA GLN A 458 50.03 -5.35 -1.85
C GLN A 458 49.15 -6.60 -1.81
N LEU A 459 48.79 -7.05 -0.61
CA LEU A 459 47.88 -8.19 -0.41
C LEU A 459 46.51 -7.91 -1.04
N LEU A 460 45.99 -6.69 -0.86
CA LEU A 460 44.71 -6.27 -1.43
C LEU A 460 44.75 -6.32 -2.97
N THR A 461 45.85 -5.86 -3.59
CA THR A 461 46.01 -5.95 -5.05
C THR A 461 46.14 -7.38 -5.56
N GLU A 462 46.89 -8.25 -4.85
CA GLU A 462 47.06 -9.65 -5.24
C GLU A 462 45.76 -10.44 -5.15
N ARG A 463 44.93 -10.17 -4.13
CA ARG A 463 43.60 -10.78 -3.96
C ARG A 463 42.48 -10.06 -4.72
N GLN A 464 42.78 -8.98 -5.44
CA GLN A 464 41.79 -8.12 -6.13
C GLN A 464 40.67 -7.61 -5.20
N LEU A 465 41.00 -7.34 -3.94
CA LEU A 465 40.08 -6.82 -2.94
C LEU A 465 40.14 -5.29 -2.89
N SER A 466 39.01 -4.68 -2.56
CA SER A 466 38.92 -3.23 -2.31
C SER A 466 38.45 -2.96 -0.90
N LEU A 467 39.19 -2.14 -0.15
CA LEU A 467 38.87 -1.79 1.24
C LEU A 467 37.48 -1.15 1.38
N SER A 468 37.03 -0.41 0.37
CA SER A 468 35.75 0.32 0.42
C SER A 468 34.53 -0.56 0.16
N ALA A 469 34.67 -1.63 -0.62
CA ALA A 469 33.56 -2.50 -1.01
C ALA A 469 33.61 -3.90 -0.38
N MET A 470 34.65 -4.19 0.41
CA MET A 470 34.77 -5.47 1.11
C MET A 470 33.83 -5.54 2.34
N PRO A 471 33.40 -6.76 2.70
CA PRO A 471 32.67 -6.99 3.95
C PRO A 471 33.54 -6.70 5.17
N VAL A 472 32.88 -6.58 6.33
CA VAL A 472 33.54 -6.51 7.62
C VAL A 472 34.04 -7.92 7.93
N LEU A 473 35.35 -8.08 8.05
CA LEU A 473 35.98 -9.36 8.28
C LEU A 473 36.00 -9.68 9.77
N THR A 474 35.86 -10.96 10.10
CA THR A 474 36.01 -11.45 11.49
C THR A 474 37.49 -11.60 11.85
N ALA A 475 37.80 -11.69 13.15
CA ALA A 475 39.17 -11.87 13.63
C ALA A 475 39.88 -13.09 12.98
N PRO A 476 39.28 -14.29 12.87
CA PRO A 476 39.91 -15.42 12.18
C PRO A 476 40.22 -15.15 10.69
N GLN A 477 39.32 -14.45 10.00
CA GLN A 477 39.52 -14.10 8.60
C GLN A 477 40.68 -13.10 8.43
N LEU A 478 40.78 -12.11 9.32
CA LEU A 478 41.89 -11.16 9.33
C LEU A 478 43.22 -11.83 9.67
N ILE A 479 43.24 -12.71 10.66
CA ILE A 479 44.42 -13.52 11.01
C ILE A 479 44.89 -14.30 9.79
N SER A 480 43.98 -15.03 9.13
CA SER A 480 44.30 -15.83 7.95
C SER A 480 44.89 -14.98 6.81
N LEU A 481 44.38 -13.76 6.61
CA LEU A 481 44.86 -12.83 5.60
C LEU A 481 46.25 -12.26 5.95
N TYR A 482 46.51 -11.94 7.21
CA TYR A 482 47.81 -11.45 7.65
C TYR A 482 48.91 -12.52 7.49
N ILE A 483 48.60 -13.78 7.77
CA ILE A 483 49.55 -14.91 7.72
C ILE A 483 49.62 -15.61 6.35
N CYS A 484 48.80 -15.20 5.37
CA CYS A 484 48.76 -15.79 4.03
C CYS A 484 50.14 -15.76 3.34
N GLU A 485 50.41 -16.77 2.51
CA GLU A 485 51.62 -16.80 1.67
C GLU A 485 51.70 -15.60 0.70
N GLU A 486 50.54 -15.16 0.22
CA GLU A 486 50.36 -13.97 -0.64
C GLU A 486 50.82 -12.67 0.03
N ASN A 487 50.89 -12.59 1.37
CA ASN A 487 51.50 -11.44 2.05
C ASN A 487 53.03 -11.53 1.99
N ARG A 488 53.61 -11.25 0.82
CA ARG A 488 55.05 -11.43 0.55
C ARG A 488 55.97 -10.55 1.40
N ARG A 489 55.46 -9.45 1.96
CA ARG A 489 56.22 -8.51 2.80
C ARG A 489 55.75 -8.50 4.27
N ALA A 490 55.16 -9.60 4.73
CA ALA A 490 54.76 -9.75 6.12
C ALA A 490 55.94 -9.45 7.07
N ASN A 491 55.75 -8.50 7.96
CA ASN A 491 56.76 -8.06 8.92
C ASN A 491 56.32 -8.34 10.36
N GLU A 492 57.14 -7.96 11.34
CA GLU A 492 56.83 -8.17 12.76
C GLU A 492 55.55 -7.46 13.25
N TYR A 493 55.05 -6.44 12.53
CA TYR A 493 53.80 -5.76 12.87
C TYR A 493 52.59 -6.55 12.40
N ASP A 494 52.66 -7.20 11.23
CA ASP A 494 51.56 -8.00 10.69
C ASP A 494 51.28 -9.23 11.58
N PHE A 495 52.34 -9.92 12.02
CA PHE A 495 52.20 -11.05 12.94
C PHE A 495 51.80 -10.60 14.36
N LYS A 496 52.30 -9.46 14.84
CA LYS A 496 51.83 -8.90 16.13
C LYS A 496 50.34 -8.57 16.07
N LYS A 497 49.86 -7.92 15.02
CA LYS A 497 48.43 -7.65 14.81
C LYS A 497 47.62 -8.94 14.73
N ALA A 498 48.13 -9.99 14.10
CA ALA A 498 47.47 -11.29 14.08
C ALA A 498 47.36 -11.92 15.48
N LEU A 499 48.37 -11.74 16.34
CA LEU A 499 48.31 -12.18 17.74
C LEU A 499 47.34 -11.32 18.57
N ASP A 500 47.29 -10.02 18.33
CA ASP A 500 46.36 -9.09 19.00
C ASP A 500 44.91 -9.42 18.63
N LEU A 501 44.68 -9.87 17.40
CA LEU A 501 43.36 -10.30 16.94
C LEU A 501 42.81 -11.53 17.66
N LEU A 502 43.64 -12.30 18.39
CA LEU A 502 43.18 -13.44 19.17
C LEU A 502 42.29 -13.03 20.36
N GLU A 503 42.42 -11.80 20.86
CA GLU A 503 41.56 -11.27 21.95
C GLU A 503 40.12 -11.01 21.48
N TYR A 504 39.92 -10.83 20.17
CA TYR A 504 38.62 -10.56 19.56
C TYR A 504 37.93 -11.82 19.01
N ILE A 505 38.39 -13.01 19.41
CA ILE A 505 37.72 -14.28 19.10
C ILE A 505 36.77 -14.59 20.25
N ASP A 506 35.48 -14.71 19.95
CA ASP A 506 34.48 -15.08 20.95
C ASP A 506 34.72 -16.54 21.40
N GLU A 507 34.60 -16.82 22.70
CA GLU A 507 34.74 -18.18 23.26
C GLU A 507 33.71 -19.18 22.68
N GLU A 508 32.66 -18.68 22.03
CA GLU A 508 31.62 -19.47 21.35
C GLU A 508 32.00 -19.88 19.92
N GLU A 509 33.06 -19.33 19.33
CA GLU A 509 33.54 -19.76 18.02
C GLU A 509 34.23 -21.14 18.13
N ASP A 510 33.90 -22.09 17.23
CA ASP A 510 34.47 -23.45 17.16
C ASP A 510 35.98 -23.48 16.77
N VAL A 511 36.72 -22.40 17.04
CA VAL A 511 38.11 -22.21 16.65
C VAL A 511 39.00 -22.21 17.90
N SER A 512 39.90 -23.18 17.97
CA SER A 512 40.89 -23.26 19.04
C SER A 512 41.87 -22.07 18.94
N ILE A 513 41.82 -21.18 19.93
CA ILE A 513 42.73 -20.02 20.06
C ILE A 513 44.18 -20.49 20.06
N ASP A 514 44.47 -21.60 20.75
CA ASP A 514 45.82 -22.16 20.83
C ASP A 514 46.32 -22.72 19.49
N ASP A 515 45.42 -23.31 18.69
CA ASP A 515 45.79 -23.81 17.35
C ASP A 515 46.09 -22.66 16.38
N LEU A 516 45.28 -21.58 16.41
CA LEU A 516 45.56 -20.38 15.63
C LEU A 516 46.86 -19.71 16.07
N LYS A 517 47.11 -19.64 17.38
CA LYS A 517 48.35 -19.11 17.94
C LYS A 517 49.56 -19.90 17.44
N LEU A 518 49.47 -21.23 17.47
CA LEU A 518 50.49 -22.12 16.91
C LEU A 518 50.67 -21.88 15.42
N GLU A 519 49.59 -21.74 14.66
CA GLU A 519 49.66 -21.47 13.21
C GLU A 519 50.38 -20.15 12.91
N ILE A 520 50.00 -19.06 13.59
CA ILE A 520 50.62 -17.73 13.41
C ILE A 520 52.13 -17.80 13.66
N LEU A 521 52.54 -18.45 14.77
CA LEU A 521 53.96 -18.58 15.13
C LEU A 521 54.72 -19.49 14.16
N CYS A 522 54.12 -20.60 13.72
CA CYS A 522 54.72 -21.50 12.72
C CYS A 522 54.94 -20.77 11.38
N ARG A 523 53.96 -19.97 10.94
CA ARG A 523 54.08 -19.16 9.72
C ARG A 523 55.13 -18.06 9.86
N ALA A 524 55.26 -17.43 11.03
CA ALA A 524 56.33 -16.46 11.28
C ALA A 524 57.71 -17.12 11.12
N LEU A 525 57.90 -18.31 11.68
CA LEU A 525 59.15 -19.07 11.56
C LEU A 525 59.45 -19.53 10.13
N GLN A 526 58.43 -19.82 9.32
CA GLN A 526 58.60 -20.19 7.91
C GLN A 526 59.06 -19.04 7.01
N ARG A 527 58.84 -17.80 7.42
CA ARG A 527 59.28 -16.61 6.67
C ARG A 527 60.75 -16.28 6.88
N ASP A 528 61.31 -16.72 8.00
CA ASP A 528 62.70 -16.51 8.32
C ASP A 528 63.57 -17.56 7.59
N ASP A 529 64.64 -17.11 6.95
CA ASP A 529 65.60 -17.99 6.27
C ASP A 529 66.56 -18.62 7.30
N TRP A 530 66.27 -19.85 7.73
CA TRP A 530 67.09 -20.61 8.69
C TRP A 530 68.21 -21.44 8.04
N SER A 531 68.62 -21.10 6.81
CA SER A 531 69.77 -21.72 6.17
C SER A 531 71.05 -21.30 6.89
N SER A 532 71.96 -22.25 7.15
CA SER A 532 73.20 -22.00 7.87
C SER A 532 73.97 -20.82 7.26
N SER A 533 74.07 -19.70 7.97
CA SER A 533 75.18 -18.77 7.76
C SER A 533 76.45 -19.54 8.10
N ASP A 534 77.48 -19.41 7.26
CA ASP A 534 78.78 -20.07 7.42
C ASP A 534 79.19 -20.03 8.90
N GLY A 535 79.32 -21.21 9.54
CA GLY A 535 79.35 -21.44 11.01
C GLY A 535 80.39 -20.67 11.83
N LYS A 536 80.34 -19.34 11.79
CA LYS A 536 81.21 -18.35 12.43
C LYS A 536 80.43 -17.25 13.13
N ASP A 537 79.13 -17.10 12.87
CA ASP A 537 78.30 -16.06 13.48
C ASP A 537 77.54 -16.61 14.69
N ASP A 538 77.41 -15.79 15.74
CA ASP A 538 76.65 -16.16 16.93
C ASP A 538 75.16 -16.38 16.58
N PRO A 539 74.58 -17.55 16.88
CA PRO A 539 73.21 -17.90 16.50
C PRO A 539 72.15 -16.91 16.98
N ILE A 540 72.42 -16.26 18.11
CA ILE A 540 71.54 -15.25 18.74
C ILE A 540 71.67 -13.90 18.03
N GLU A 541 72.83 -13.56 17.46
CA GLU A 541 72.99 -12.30 16.73
C GLU A 541 72.38 -12.37 15.33
N VAL A 542 72.51 -13.51 14.66
CA VAL A 542 71.87 -13.77 13.36
C VAL A 542 70.35 -13.84 13.51
N SER A 543 69.85 -14.39 14.63
CA SER A 543 68.41 -14.49 14.88
C SER A 543 67.75 -13.16 15.29
N LYS A 544 68.49 -12.14 15.76
CA LYS A 544 67.91 -10.84 16.16
C LYS A 544 67.14 -10.14 15.03
N ASP A 545 67.56 -10.35 13.79
CA ASP A 545 66.91 -9.75 12.62
C ASP A 545 65.68 -10.52 12.13
N SER A 546 65.47 -11.74 12.63
CA SER A 546 64.32 -12.59 12.31
C SER A 546 63.00 -11.95 12.77
N VAL A 547 61.94 -12.20 12.00
CA VAL A 547 60.59 -11.73 12.29
C VAL A 547 60.12 -12.32 13.62
N PHE A 548 60.41 -13.60 13.87
CA PHE A 548 60.04 -14.27 15.12
C PHE A 548 60.66 -13.59 16.36
N VAL A 549 61.97 -13.31 16.36
CA VAL A 549 62.65 -12.67 17.50
C VAL A 549 62.17 -11.23 17.70
N LYS A 550 61.86 -10.50 16.63
CA LYS A 550 61.29 -9.16 16.74
C LYS A 550 59.88 -9.17 17.35
N ILE A 551 59.06 -10.18 17.08
CA ILE A 551 57.77 -10.38 17.74
C ILE A 551 57.98 -10.61 19.24
N LEU A 552 58.90 -11.51 19.63
CA LEU A 552 59.24 -11.76 21.04
C LEU A 552 59.67 -10.49 21.76
N GLN A 553 60.58 -9.71 21.16
CA GLN A 553 61.03 -8.43 21.73
C GLN A 553 59.90 -7.43 21.90
N LYS A 554 58.89 -7.44 21.03
CA LYS A 554 57.70 -6.57 21.15
C LYS A 554 56.77 -7.05 22.25
N LEU A 555 56.49 -8.35 22.34
CA LEU A 555 55.68 -8.92 23.41
C LEU A 555 56.30 -8.63 24.80
N ILE A 556 57.64 -8.67 24.91
CA ILE A 556 58.36 -8.28 26.13
C ILE A 556 58.16 -6.78 26.45
N LYS A 557 58.23 -5.91 25.44
CA LYS A 557 58.00 -4.46 25.62
C LYS A 557 56.58 -4.13 26.06
N ASP A 558 55.60 -4.92 25.62
CA ASP A 558 54.20 -4.79 26.00
C ASP A 558 53.93 -5.37 27.41
N GLY A 559 54.94 -5.94 28.07
CA GLY A 559 54.86 -6.43 29.45
C GLY A 559 54.32 -7.86 29.60
N ILE A 560 54.20 -8.60 28.50
CA ILE A 560 53.67 -9.97 28.50
C ILE A 560 54.74 -10.95 29.01
N GLN A 561 54.35 -11.83 29.94
CA GLN A 561 55.21 -12.93 30.39
C GLN A 561 55.24 -14.02 29.31
N LEU A 562 56.38 -14.17 28.65
CA LEU A 562 56.53 -15.13 27.55
C LEU A 562 56.40 -16.58 28.00
N SER A 563 56.66 -16.87 29.27
CA SER A 563 56.53 -18.22 29.85
C SER A 563 55.08 -18.71 29.94
N GLU A 564 54.13 -17.80 30.13
CA GLU A 564 52.69 -18.13 30.18
C GLU A 564 52.03 -17.98 28.81
N TYR A 565 52.57 -17.11 27.95
CA TYR A 565 51.98 -16.81 26.67
C TYR A 565 52.49 -17.70 25.52
N LEU A 566 53.74 -18.16 25.51
CA LEU A 566 54.23 -18.99 24.40
C LEU A 566 53.89 -20.47 24.58
N PRO A 567 53.49 -21.18 23.50
CA PRO A 567 53.40 -22.64 23.50
C PRO A 567 54.76 -23.29 23.79
N GLU A 568 54.73 -24.51 24.36
CA GLU A 568 55.96 -25.26 24.62
C GLU A 568 56.75 -25.50 23.32
N VAL A 569 58.08 -25.44 23.41
CA VAL A 569 58.99 -25.69 22.27
C VAL A 569 58.71 -27.04 21.60
N LYS A 570 58.25 -28.03 22.38
CA LYS A 570 57.91 -29.36 21.88
C LYS A 570 56.67 -29.36 21.01
N ASP A 571 55.63 -28.62 21.40
CA ASP A 571 54.38 -28.51 20.65
C ASP A 571 54.62 -27.75 19.36
N LEU A 572 55.44 -26.70 19.41
CA LEU A 572 55.85 -25.95 18.24
C LEU A 572 56.67 -26.82 17.27
N LEU A 573 57.65 -27.59 17.74
CA LEU A 573 58.42 -28.52 16.88
C LEU A 573 57.57 -29.69 16.32
N GLN A 574 56.51 -30.09 17.02
CA GLN A 574 55.60 -31.14 16.58
C GLN A 574 54.52 -30.64 15.61
N ALA A 575 54.24 -29.34 15.55
CA ALA A 575 53.17 -28.76 14.74
C ALA A 575 53.35 -29.03 13.23
N ASP A 576 52.36 -29.67 12.61
CA ASP A 576 52.41 -30.08 11.19
C ASP A 576 52.55 -28.92 10.21
N GLN A 577 52.19 -27.70 10.63
CA GLN A 577 52.30 -26.52 9.78
C GLN A 577 53.76 -26.15 9.45
N LEU A 578 54.79 -26.60 10.19
CA LEU A 578 56.21 -26.26 9.93
C LEU A 578 56.84 -26.92 8.71
N GLY A 579 56.21 -27.96 8.14
CA GLY A 579 56.64 -28.58 6.88
C GLY A 579 58.11 -29.02 6.88
N SER A 580 58.91 -28.51 5.92
CA SER A 580 60.31 -28.91 5.70
C SER A 580 61.27 -28.45 6.80
N LEU A 581 60.92 -27.45 7.62
CA LEU A 581 61.78 -26.94 8.68
C LEU A 581 61.97 -27.92 9.85
N LYS A 582 61.02 -28.84 10.06
CA LYS A 582 61.14 -29.93 11.05
C LYS A 582 62.38 -30.81 10.85
N SER A 583 62.86 -30.91 9.61
CA SER A 583 63.99 -31.77 9.24
C SER A 583 65.37 -31.10 9.39
N ASN A 584 65.42 -29.80 9.71
CA ASN A 584 66.66 -29.04 9.81
C ASN A 584 67.19 -29.02 11.27
N PRO A 585 68.30 -29.72 11.58
CA PRO A 585 68.86 -29.78 12.93
C PRO A 585 69.42 -28.42 13.40
N TYR A 586 69.81 -27.54 12.48
CA TYR A 586 70.26 -26.19 12.82
C TYR A 586 69.11 -25.32 13.33
N PHE A 587 67.94 -25.41 12.69
CA PHE A 587 66.73 -24.70 13.11
C PHE A 587 66.28 -25.12 14.51
N GLU A 588 66.28 -26.42 14.81
CA GLU A 588 65.91 -26.93 16.14
C GLU A 588 66.84 -26.39 17.24
N PHE A 589 68.15 -26.32 16.96
CA PHE A 589 69.12 -25.75 17.88
C PHE A 589 68.90 -24.25 18.11
N VAL A 590 68.70 -23.47 17.04
CA VAL A 590 68.49 -22.01 17.12
C VAL A 590 67.18 -21.67 17.83
N LEU A 591 66.10 -22.43 17.56
CA LEU A 591 64.82 -22.25 18.25
C LEU A 591 64.97 -22.48 19.76
N LYS A 592 65.62 -23.59 20.17
CA LYS A 592 65.88 -23.88 21.59
C LYS A 592 66.73 -22.79 22.24
N ALA A 593 67.79 -22.32 21.57
CA ALA A 593 68.65 -21.25 22.06
C ALA A 593 67.90 -19.92 22.25
N ASN A 594 67.02 -19.54 21.29
CA ASN A 594 66.19 -18.34 21.40
C ASN A 594 65.17 -18.46 22.54
N TYR A 595 64.55 -19.63 22.72
CA TYR A 595 63.63 -19.86 23.84
C TYR A 595 64.35 -19.80 25.20
N GLU A 596 65.55 -20.39 25.33
CA GLU A 596 66.36 -20.24 26.54
C GLU A 596 66.69 -18.76 26.81
N TYR A 597 67.15 -18.03 25.80
CA TYR A 597 67.55 -16.63 25.95
C TYR A 597 66.39 -15.70 26.32
N TYR A 598 65.24 -15.82 25.64
CA TYR A 598 64.11 -14.89 25.82
C TYR A 598 63.11 -15.34 26.90
N VAL A 599 62.91 -16.64 27.11
CA VAL A 599 61.95 -17.16 28.09
C VAL A 599 62.61 -17.35 29.46
N GLN A 600 63.83 -17.92 29.52
CA GLN A 600 64.54 -18.06 30.80
C GLN A 600 65.24 -16.75 31.21
N GLY A 601 65.55 -15.86 30.26
CA GLY A 601 66.07 -14.52 30.56
C GLY A 601 65.03 -13.53 31.12
N GLN A 602 63.73 -13.87 31.08
CA GLN A 602 62.65 -13.11 31.73
C GLN A 602 62.39 -13.54 33.18
N ILE A 603 62.88 -14.72 33.59
CA ILE A 603 62.85 -15.23 34.97
C ILE A 603 64.03 -14.59 35.73
#